data_AF-T1C344-F1
#
_entry.id   AF-T1C344-F1
#
_cell.length_a   1.000
_cell.length_b   1.000
_cell.length_c   1.000
_cell.angle_alpha   90.00
_cell.angle_beta   90.00
_cell.angle_gamma   90.00
#
_symmetry.space_group_name_H-M   'P 1'
#
loop_
_entity.id
_entity.type
_entity.pdbx_description
1 polymer ?
#
loop_
_entity_poly.entity_id
_entity_poly.type
_entity_poly.pdbx_seq_one_letter_code
_entity_poly.pdbx_strand_id
1 'polypeptide(L)' 'MSAKSGKTSKAPPPDTLRAEYQRKDLGPGVRGKYLKQHAQGANLVLLQPEVAKVFSTPAAVNEALLGLMQVAQRAARS' A
#
# COMPACT_ATOMS: atom_id res chain seq x y z
N MET A 1 19.35 14.78 -33.10
CA MET A 1 18.35 14.00 -32.34
C MET A 1 19.03 13.48 -31.08
N SER A 2 18.77 14.09 -29.92
CA SER A 2 19.39 13.67 -28.66
C SER A 2 18.31 13.06 -27.77
N ALA A 3 18.45 11.77 -27.48
CA ALA A 3 17.47 10.99 -26.73
C ALA A 3 17.46 11.44 -25.27
N LYS A 4 16.29 11.90 -24.81
CA LYS A 4 16.03 12.27 -23.42
C LYS A 4 15.81 10.99 -22.61
N SER A 5 16.85 10.52 -21.93
CA SER A 5 16.77 9.36 -21.03
C SER A 5 15.76 9.63 -19.91
N GLY A 6 14.72 8.81 -19.83
CA GLY A 6 13.66 8.88 -18.83
C GLY A 6 14.20 8.55 -17.44
N LYS A 7 13.99 9.48 -16.51
CA LYS A 7 14.36 9.31 -15.10
C LYS A 7 13.37 8.34 -14.45
N THR A 8 13.73 7.07 -14.37
CA THR A 8 13.01 6.08 -13.56
C THR A 8 13.23 6.41 -12.08
N SER A 9 12.17 6.77 -11.36
CA SER A 9 12.21 6.98 -9.92
C SER A 9 12.36 5.63 -9.21
N LYS A 10 13.61 5.25 -8.94
CA LYS A 10 13.96 4.07 -8.15
C LYS A 10 13.36 4.21 -6.74
N ALA A 11 12.58 3.21 -6.31
CA ALA A 11 12.07 3.17 -4.94
C ALA A 11 13.26 3.21 -3.96
N PRO A 12 13.16 3.97 -2.85
CA PRO A 12 14.22 4.01 -1.85
C PRO A 12 14.47 2.60 -1.28
N PRO A 13 15.73 2.23 -1.01
CA PRO A 13 16.05 0.92 -0.44
C PRO A 13 15.32 0.70 0.91
N PRO A 14 15.08 -0.56 1.31
CA PRO A 14 14.22 -0.92 2.45
C PRO A 14 14.72 -0.46 3.83
N ASP A 15 15.82 0.30 3.90
CA ASP A 15 16.50 0.65 5.15
C ASP A 15 16.90 2.13 5.18
N THR A 16 16.00 3.01 4.72
CA THR A 16 16.22 4.47 4.69
C THR A 16 15.85 5.18 6.00
N LEU A 17 15.34 4.44 6.98
CA LEU A 17 14.98 4.99 8.29
C LEU A 17 16.25 5.21 9.12
N ARG A 18 16.36 6.38 9.75
CA ARG A 18 17.46 6.67 10.66
C ARG A 18 17.19 6.02 12.01
N ALA A 19 18.25 5.56 12.68
CA ALA A 19 18.15 5.04 14.04
C ALA A 19 17.51 6.05 15.01
N GLU A 20 17.81 7.34 14.82
CA GLU A 20 17.25 8.44 15.61
C GLU A 20 16.99 9.69 14.76
N TYR A 21 16.02 10.49 15.21
CA TYR A 21 15.70 11.80 14.64
C TYR A 21 15.86 12.87 15.72
N GLN A 22 16.60 13.93 15.40
CA GLN A 22 16.68 15.12 16.23
C GLN A 22 15.53 16.06 15.90
N ARG A 23 15.17 16.97 16.83
CA ARG A 23 14.08 17.92 16.61
C ARG A 23 14.24 18.75 15.32
N LYS A 24 15.48 19.09 14.94
CA LYS A 24 15.82 19.81 13.71
C LYS A 24 15.56 19.00 12.43
N ASP A 25 15.53 17.67 12.52
CA ASP A 25 15.19 16.79 11.41
C ASP A 25 13.68 16.75 11.18
N LEU A 26 12.90 17.18 12.17
CA LEU A 26 11.44 17.21 12.14
C LEU A 26 10.97 18.62 11.73
N GLY A 27 10.06 18.68 10.75
CA GLY A 27 9.42 19.93 10.34
C GLY A 27 8.47 20.51 11.41
N PRO A 28 7.79 21.63 11.09
CA PRO A 28 6.78 22.22 11.97
C PRO A 28 5.66 21.21 12.26
N GLY A 29 5.23 21.14 13.52
CA GLY A 29 4.12 20.30 13.93
C GLY A 29 2.79 20.91 13.50
N VAL A 30 1.95 20.14 12.80
CA VAL A 30 0.61 20.58 12.35
C VAL A 30 -0.44 19.81 13.14
N ARG A 31 -1.23 20.53 13.95
CA ARG A 31 -2.31 19.92 14.73
C ARG A 31 -3.37 19.35 13.80
N GLY A 32 -3.74 18.09 14.01
CA GLY A 32 -4.80 17.43 13.23
C GLY A 32 -4.44 17.10 11.78
N LYS A 33 -3.15 17.09 11.39
CA LYS A 33 -2.68 16.83 10.01
C LYS A 33 -3.35 15.61 9.34
N TYR A 34 -3.60 14.55 10.10
CA TYR A 34 -4.20 13.30 9.62
C TYR A 34 -5.58 12.99 10.24
N LEU A 35 -6.19 13.95 10.93
CA LEU A 35 -7.43 13.73 11.68
C LEU A 35 -8.58 13.23 10.79
N LYS A 36 -8.74 13.84 9.61
CA LYS A 36 -9.79 13.44 8.66
C LYS A 36 -9.60 12.01 8.16
N GLN A 37 -8.38 11.64 7.81
CA GLN A 37 -8.06 10.28 7.34
C GLN A 37 -8.25 9.24 8.45
N HIS A 38 -7.87 9.58 9.68
CA HIS A 38 -8.10 8.72 10.84
C HIS A 38 -9.59 8.56 11.14
N ALA A 39 -10.37 9.65 11.09
CA ALA A 39 -11.81 9.63 11.38
C ALA A 39 -12.63 8.88 10.32
N GLN A 40 -12.14 8.75 9.08
CA GLN A 40 -12.76 7.92 8.04
C GLN A 40 -12.74 6.41 8.38
N GLY A 41 -11.89 6.01 9.34
CA GLY A 41 -11.70 4.62 9.71
C GLY A 41 -10.84 3.87 8.69
N ALA A 42 -10.13 2.84 9.17
CA ALA A 42 -9.39 1.92 8.32
C ALA A 42 -9.76 0.48 8.72
N ASN A 43 -10.18 -0.31 7.74
CA ASN A 43 -10.39 -1.75 7.94
C ASN A 43 -9.08 -2.47 7.65
N LEU A 44 -8.32 -2.77 8.70
CA LEU A 44 -7.09 -3.54 8.61
C LEU A 44 -7.44 -5.04 8.69
N VAL A 45 -7.08 -5.79 7.67
CA VAL A 45 -7.24 -7.25 7.64
C VAL A 45 -5.85 -7.87 7.61
N LEU A 46 -5.51 -8.60 8.67
CA LEU A 46 -4.26 -9.33 8.75
C LEU A 46 -4.37 -10.60 7.90
N LEU A 47 -3.50 -10.72 6.89
CA LEU A 47 -3.40 -11.93 6.09
C LEU A 47 -2.62 -13.00 6.86
N GLN A 48 -2.99 -14.25 6.67
CA GLN A 48 -2.17 -15.36 7.10
C GLN A 48 -0.81 -15.32 6.37
N PRO A 49 0.29 -15.75 7.01
CA PRO A 49 1.63 -15.70 6.42
C PRO A 49 1.71 -16.39 5.05
N GLU A 50 1.04 -17.53 4.89
CA GLU A 50 1.04 -18.27 3.62
C GLU A 50 0.35 -17.50 2.49
N VAL A 51 -0.73 -16.77 2.80
CA VAL A 51 -1.42 -15.91 1.83
C VAL A 51 -0.55 -14.70 1.48
N ALA A 52 0.10 -14.09 2.47
CA ALA A 52 0.98 -12.94 2.26
C ALA A 52 2.23 -13.27 1.42
N LYS A 53 2.74 -14.52 1.50
CA LYS A 53 3.84 -14.99 0.64
C LYS A 53 3.45 -15.06 -0.83
N VAL A 54 2.20 -15.40 -1.12
CA VAL A 54 1.68 -15.53 -2.49
C VAL A 54 1.27 -14.17 -3.06
N PHE A 55 0.64 -13.33 -2.25
CA PHE A 55 0.16 -12.01 -2.66
C PHE A 55 0.96 -10.89 -1.99
N SER A 56 1.93 -10.35 -2.73
CA SER A 56 2.84 -9.32 -2.22
C SER A 56 2.21 -7.92 -2.07
N THR A 57 1.00 -7.68 -2.60
CA THR A 57 0.33 -6.37 -2.54
C THR A 57 -1.16 -6.49 -2.20
N PRO A 58 -1.75 -5.47 -1.54
CA PRO A 58 -3.20 -5.41 -1.31
C PRO A 58 -4.02 -5.43 -2.60
N ALA A 59 -3.50 -4.83 -3.68
CA ALA A 59 -4.17 -4.83 -4.98
C ALA A 59 -4.33 -6.25 -5.55
N ALA A 60 -3.26 -7.06 -5.47
CA ALA A 60 -3.27 -8.43 -5.96
C ALA A 60 -4.29 -9.31 -5.21
N VAL A 61 -4.42 -9.13 -3.88
CA VAL A 61 -5.42 -9.83 -3.08
C VAL A 61 -6.83 -9.44 -3.52
N ASN A 62 -7.10 -8.14 -3.64
CA ASN A 62 -8.43 -7.66 -3.99
C ASN A 62 -8.86 -8.11 -5.39
N GLU A 63 -7.95 -8.07 -6.37
CA GLU A 63 -8.22 -8.58 -7.72
C GLU A 63 -8.58 -10.07 -7.72
N ALA A 64 -7.84 -10.88 -6.95
CA ALA A 64 -8.13 -12.31 -6.83
C ALA A 64 -9.51 -12.57 -6.19
N LEU A 65 -9.84 -11.85 -5.12
CA LEU A 65 -11.15 -11.95 -4.46
C LEU A 65 -12.29 -11.49 -5.38
N LEU A 66 -12.11 -10.41 -6.13
CA LEU A 66 -13.09 -9.94 -7.12
C LEU A 66 -13.30 -10.97 -8.23
N GLY A 67 -12.23 -11.62 -8.71
CA GLY A 67 -12.32 -12.71 -9.66
C GLY A 67 -13.13 -13.89 -9.11
N LEU A 68 -12.86 -14.29 -7.87
CA LEU A 68 -13.61 -15.37 -7.20
C LEU A 68 -15.09 -15.03 -7.04
N MET A 69 -15.43 -13.78 -6.73
CA MET A 69 -16.83 -13.32 -6.68
C MET A 69 -17.53 -13.48 -8.04
N GLN A 70 -16.86 -13.17 -9.15
CA GLN A 70 -17.44 -13.36 -10.49
C GLN A 70 -17.69 -14.82 -10.81
N VAL A 71 -16.76 -15.71 -10.45
CA VAL A 71 -16.92 -17.16 -10.62
C VAL A 71 -18.10 -17.67 -9.79
N ALA A 72 -18.17 -17.31 -8.51
CA ALA A 72 -19.26 -17.69 -7.61
C ALA A 72 -20.62 -17.20 -8.13
N GLN A 73 -20.69 -15.96 -8.64
CA GLN A 73 -21.91 -15.41 -9.23
C GLN A 73 -22.35 -16.14 -10.50
N ARG A 74 -21.41 -16.65 -11.31
CA ARG A 74 -21.75 -17.46 -12.50
C ARG A 74 -22.28 -18.83 -12.08
N ALA A 75 -21.63 -19.48 -11.12
CA ALA A 75 -22.04 -20.78 -10.59
C ALA A 75 -23.39 -20.74 -9.87
N ALA A 76 -23.74 -19.63 -9.22
CA ALA A 76 -25.04 -19.47 -8.56
C ALA A 76 -26.20 -19.18 -9.52
N ARG A 77 -25.92 -18.83 -10.79
CA ARG A 77 -26.93 -18.55 -11.83
C ARG A 77 -27.19 -19.75 -12.75
N SER A 78 -26.34 -20.78 -12.71
CA SER A 78 -26.53 -22.07 -13.38
C SER A 78 -27.33 -23.01 -12.51
#